data_AF-A0A509AQH6-F1
#
_entry.id   AF-A0A509AQH6-F1
#
_cell.length_a   1.000
_cell.length_b   1.000
_cell.length_c   1.000
_cell.angle_alpha   90.00
_cell.angle_beta   90.00
_cell.angle_gamma   90.00
#
_symmetry.space_group_name_H-M   'P 1'
#
loop_
_entity.id
_entity.type
_entity.pdbx_description
1 polymer ?
#
loop_
_entity_poly.entity_id
_entity_poly.type
_entity_poly.pdbx_seq_one_letter_code
_entity_poly.pdbx_strand_id
1 'polypeptide(L)'
;MVNIHNDNTTTCRSERGFISDSDSVKLRKQNPKKYVSYECEHILFSSSFQLIIPILFSLYCKLYYMSIFDIFLFITSFLHWRNPELGLRRDNDMLMVLLNSIAKGFFAFSTNSMCAFIFLFGVITIVSLYWIGQKFNYNAYSTLCHLSLHSVGTFSTITLYYFSKELSIDKI
;
A
#
# COMPACT_ATOMS: atom_id res chain seq x y z
N MET A 1 40.20 -35.43 -31.53
CA MET A 1 39.78 -35.74 -30.15
C MET A 1 38.95 -34.56 -29.67
N VAL A 2 37.63 -34.71 -29.65
CA VAL A 2 36.68 -33.67 -29.20
C VAL A 2 36.65 -33.72 -27.68
N ASN A 3 36.89 -32.58 -27.03
CA ASN A 3 36.76 -32.46 -25.58
C ASN A 3 35.66 -31.44 -25.27
N ILE A 4 34.47 -31.95 -24.92
CA ILE A 4 33.32 -31.18 -24.44
C ILE A 4 33.01 -31.67 -23.02
N HIS A 5 33.27 -30.83 -22.02
CA HIS A 5 32.61 -30.76 -20.71
C HIS A 5 33.22 -29.55 -20.00
N ASN A 6 32.61 -28.35 -19.99
CA ASN A 6 31.33 -27.93 -19.42
C ASN A 6 31.25 -28.22 -17.92
N ASP A 7 31.57 -27.20 -17.11
CA ASP A 7 30.95 -26.94 -15.80
C ASP A 7 31.13 -25.45 -15.46
N ASN A 8 30.29 -24.63 -16.10
CA ASN A 8 29.97 -23.30 -15.59
C ASN A 8 29.20 -23.50 -14.28
N THR A 9 29.93 -23.54 -13.17
CA THR A 9 29.39 -23.38 -11.83
C THR A 9 28.86 -21.95 -11.70
N THR A 10 27.63 -21.74 -12.17
CA THR A 10 26.79 -20.60 -11.80
C THR A 10 26.60 -20.66 -10.29
N THR A 11 27.50 -19.99 -9.60
CA THR A 11 27.38 -19.68 -8.19
C THR A 11 26.12 -18.82 -8.06
N CYS A 12 25.04 -19.41 -7.55
CA CYS A 12 23.91 -18.69 -6.97
C CYS A 12 24.45 -17.84 -5.81
N ARG A 13 25.08 -16.72 -6.15
CA ARG A 13 25.48 -15.72 -5.19
C ARG A 13 24.18 -15.06 -4.75
N SER A 14 23.73 -15.44 -3.56
CA SER A 14 22.67 -14.79 -2.81
C SER A 14 22.93 -13.27 -2.80
N GLU A 15 22.32 -12.56 -3.75
CA GLU A 15 22.26 -11.10 -3.80
C GLU A 15 21.30 -10.62 -2.71
N ARG A 16 21.69 -10.79 -1.44
CA ARG A 16 21.32 -9.85 -0.39
C ARG A 16 22.27 -8.65 -0.50
N GLY A 17 22.28 -8.02 -1.67
CA GLY A 17 22.86 -6.70 -1.85
C GLY A 17 21.88 -5.70 -1.28
N PHE A 18 22.19 -5.10 -0.13
CA PHE A 18 21.54 -3.84 0.23
C PHE A 18 21.91 -2.83 -0.85
N ILE A 19 20.97 -2.57 -1.75
CA ILE A 19 21.19 -1.69 -2.90
C ILE A 19 21.15 -0.23 -2.45
N SER A 20 22.19 0.49 -2.86
CA SER A 20 22.41 1.93 -2.67
C SER A 20 21.43 2.76 -3.51
N ASP A 21 21.05 3.94 -3.01
CA ASP A 21 20.31 5.00 -3.74
C ASP A 21 20.84 5.25 -5.17
N SER A 22 22.08 4.90 -5.47
CA SER A 22 22.68 5.02 -6.80
C SER A 22 21.97 4.21 -7.90
N ASP A 23 21.31 3.10 -7.57
CA ASP A 23 20.68 2.25 -8.59
C ASP A 23 19.26 2.71 -8.98
N SER A 24 18.52 3.35 -8.07
CA SER A 24 17.25 4.02 -8.41
C SER A 24 17.47 5.23 -9.34
N VAL A 25 18.58 5.94 -9.16
CA VAL A 25 19.00 7.05 -10.03
C VAL A 25 19.41 6.57 -11.42
N LYS A 26 20.12 5.44 -11.53
CA LYS A 26 20.46 4.82 -12.82
C LYS A 26 19.22 4.34 -13.57
N LEU A 27 18.25 3.75 -12.88
CA LEU A 27 16.98 3.30 -13.46
C LEU A 27 16.19 4.46 -14.08
N ARG A 28 16.06 5.60 -13.38
CA ARG A 28 15.39 6.78 -13.94
C ARG A 28 16.09 7.36 -15.18
N LYS A 29 17.42 7.25 -15.27
CA LYS A 29 18.17 7.66 -16.46
C LYS A 29 17.89 6.77 -17.67
N GLN A 30 17.58 5.49 -17.46
CA GLN A 30 17.26 4.54 -18.54
C GLN A 30 15.79 4.57 -18.95
N ASN A 31 14.87 4.69 -17.99
CA ASN A 31 13.44 4.85 -18.25
C ASN A 31 12.85 5.87 -17.25
N PRO A 32 12.54 7.10 -17.69
CA PRO A 32 12.08 8.16 -16.79
C PRO A 32 10.73 7.87 -16.13
N LYS A 33 9.96 6.90 -16.63
CA LYS A 33 8.68 6.47 -16.03
C LYS A 33 8.85 5.52 -14.86
N LYS A 34 9.95 4.76 -14.81
CA LYS A 34 10.24 3.80 -13.73
C LYS A 34 10.99 4.51 -12.62
N TYR A 35 10.41 4.50 -11.41
CA TYR A 35 10.90 5.35 -10.32
C TYR A 35 11.30 4.59 -9.05
N VAL A 36 11.16 3.26 -9.06
CA VAL A 36 11.42 2.34 -7.94
C VAL A 36 12.35 1.21 -8.40
N SER A 37 13.20 0.68 -7.51
CA SER A 37 14.03 -0.51 -7.79
C SER A 37 13.19 -1.78 -7.91
N TYR A 38 13.76 -2.84 -8.49
CA TYR A 38 13.09 -4.12 -8.66
C TYR A 38 12.65 -4.74 -7.32
N GLU A 39 13.52 -4.76 -6.32
CA GLU A 39 13.25 -5.31 -4.99
C GLU A 39 12.15 -4.51 -4.28
N CYS A 40 12.22 -3.17 -4.37
CA CYS A 40 11.23 -2.29 -3.79
C CYS A 40 9.87 -2.46 -4.47
N GLU A 41 9.83 -2.61 -5.80
CA GLU A 41 8.62 -2.95 -6.56
C GLU A 41 7.97 -4.24 -6.05
N HIS A 42 8.75 -5.30 -5.79
CA HIS A 42 8.22 -6.55 -5.22
C HIS A 42 7.60 -6.39 -3.83
N ILE A 43 8.23 -5.59 -2.97
CA ILE A 43 7.71 -5.31 -1.63
C ILE A 43 6.38 -4.54 -1.73
N LEU A 44 6.31 -3.53 -2.58
CA LEU A 44 5.13 -2.67 -2.78
C LEU A 44 3.97 -3.44 -3.43
N PHE A 45 4.28 -4.32 -4.38
CA PHE A 45 3.31 -5.24 -4.95
C PHE A 45 2.74 -6.17 -3.88
N SER A 46 3.61 -6.77 -3.06
CA SER A 46 3.20 -7.66 -1.97
C SER A 46 2.39 -6.93 -0.90
N SER A 47 2.73 -5.66 -0.59
CA SER A 47 2.00 -4.87 0.40
C SER A 47 0.57 -4.53 -0.02
N SER A 48 0.29 -4.49 -1.33
CA SER A 48 -1.07 -4.23 -1.84
C SER A 48 -2.09 -5.27 -1.35
N PHE A 49 -1.66 -6.51 -1.09
CA PHE A 49 -2.53 -7.56 -0.57
C PHE A 49 -3.02 -7.31 0.86
N GLN A 50 -2.38 -6.41 1.63
CA GLN A 50 -2.89 -6.00 2.95
C GLN A 50 -4.30 -5.39 2.84
N LEU A 51 -4.63 -4.78 1.70
CA LEU A 51 -5.94 -4.18 1.42
C LEU A 51 -7.08 -5.22 1.29
N ILE A 52 -6.77 -6.52 1.21
CA ILE A 52 -7.79 -7.58 1.28
C ILE A 52 -8.40 -7.66 2.68
N ILE A 53 -7.63 -7.35 3.73
CA ILE A 53 -8.09 -7.50 5.11
C ILE A 53 -9.30 -6.58 5.40
N PRO A 54 -9.27 -5.27 5.09
CA PRO A 54 -10.44 -4.40 5.22
C PRO A 54 -11.66 -4.85 4.40
N ILE A 55 -11.46 -5.44 3.21
CA ILE A 55 -12.56 -5.98 2.39
C ILE A 55 -13.25 -7.13 3.12
N LEU A 56 -12.49 -8.12 3.58
CA LEU A 56 -13.05 -9.26 4.30
C LEU A 56 -13.72 -8.82 5.61
N PHE A 57 -13.10 -7.87 6.32
CA PHE A 57 -13.62 -7.39 7.60
C PHE A 57 -14.89 -6.55 7.45
N SER A 58 -14.97 -5.68 6.43
CA SER A 58 -16.20 -4.93 6.14
C SER A 58 -17.35 -5.85 5.76
N LEU A 59 -17.10 -6.89 4.97
CA LEU A 59 -18.10 -7.92 4.63
C LEU A 59 -18.58 -8.67 5.89
N TYR A 60 -17.66 -9.07 6.76
CA TYR A 60 -17.98 -9.68 8.06
C TYR A 60 -18.83 -8.74 8.95
N CYS A 61 -18.56 -7.44 8.91
CA CYS A 61 -19.33 -6.43 9.62
C CYS A 61 -20.63 -6.02 8.90
N LYS A 62 -20.95 -6.61 7.75
CA LYS A 62 -22.10 -6.25 6.88
C LYS A 62 -22.09 -4.79 6.40
N LEU A 63 -20.90 -4.18 6.32
CA LEU A 63 -20.67 -2.83 5.80
C LEU A 63 -20.43 -2.87 4.27
N TYR A 64 -21.43 -3.32 3.52
CA TYR A 64 -21.29 -3.61 2.07
C TYR A 64 -20.88 -2.39 1.23
N TYR A 65 -21.37 -1.20 1.57
CA TYR A 65 -20.96 0.01 0.83
C TYR A 65 -19.47 0.31 1.01
N MET A 66 -18.92 0.06 2.20
CA MET A 66 -17.50 0.26 2.47
C MET A 66 -16.64 -0.78 1.77
N SER A 67 -17.10 -2.03 1.68
CA SER A 67 -16.36 -3.08 0.96
C SER A 67 -16.19 -2.76 -0.52
N ILE A 68 -17.16 -2.10 -1.17
CA ILE A 68 -17.03 -1.65 -2.56
C ILE A 68 -15.86 -0.68 -2.72
N PHE A 69 -15.75 0.34 -1.85
CA PHE A 69 -14.62 1.27 -1.89
C PHE A 69 -13.28 0.60 -1.61
N ASP A 70 -13.24 -0.36 -0.69
CA ASP A 70 -12.03 -1.12 -0.37
C ASP A 70 -11.60 -2.03 -1.53
N ILE A 71 -12.56 -2.65 -2.24
CA ILE A 71 -12.31 -3.44 -3.46
C ILE A 71 -11.71 -2.58 -4.56
N PHE A 72 -12.29 -1.41 -4.85
CA PHE A 72 -11.74 -0.53 -5.89
C PHE A 72 -10.33 -0.04 -5.54
N LEU A 73 -10.08 0.32 -4.28
CA LEU A 73 -8.76 0.71 -3.82
C LEU A 73 -7.75 -0.45 -3.96
N PHE A 74 -8.14 -1.68 -3.61
CA PHE A 74 -7.30 -2.85 -3.82
C PHE A 74 -6.97 -3.06 -5.30
N ILE A 75 -7.96 -2.98 -6.19
CA ILE A 75 -7.75 -3.16 -7.63
C ILE A 75 -6.78 -2.12 -8.18
N THR A 76 -6.97 -0.83 -7.87
CA THR A 76 -6.08 0.21 -8.40
C THR A 76 -4.67 0.09 -7.84
N SER A 77 -4.53 -0.20 -6.55
CA SER A 77 -3.23 -0.43 -5.91
C SER A 77 -2.52 -1.64 -6.51
N PHE A 78 -3.22 -2.76 -6.67
CA PHE A 78 -2.67 -3.97 -7.29
C PHE A 78 -2.22 -3.72 -8.72
N LEU A 79 -3.04 -3.05 -9.54
CA LEU A 79 -2.72 -2.77 -10.93
C LEU A 79 -1.53 -1.81 -11.08
N HIS A 80 -1.43 -0.80 -10.21
CA HIS A 80 -0.31 0.12 -10.17
C HIS A 80 0.98 -0.59 -9.75
N TRP A 81 0.96 -1.30 -8.61
CA TRP A 81 2.17 -1.91 -8.06
C TRP A 81 2.63 -3.16 -8.81
N ARG A 82 1.79 -3.77 -9.64
CA ARG A 82 2.21 -4.83 -10.57
C ARG A 82 3.22 -4.34 -11.61
N ASN A 83 3.15 -3.07 -11.99
CA ASN A 83 4.13 -2.42 -12.87
C ASN A 83 4.17 -0.92 -12.52
N PRO A 84 5.00 -0.51 -11.54
CA PRO A 84 4.99 0.82 -10.96
C PRO A 84 5.62 1.83 -11.93
N GLU A 85 4.74 2.60 -12.57
CA GLU A 85 5.08 3.67 -13.49
C GLU A 85 4.38 4.96 -13.08
N LEU A 86 5.06 6.10 -13.25
CA LEU A 86 4.40 7.40 -13.11
C LEU A 86 3.38 7.62 -14.25
N GLY A 87 2.30 8.33 -13.95
CA GLY A 87 1.23 8.67 -14.90
C GLY A 87 -0.13 8.14 -14.48
N LEU A 88 -1.02 7.90 -15.46
CA LEU A 88 -2.45 7.65 -15.24
C LEU A 88 -2.76 6.53 -14.23
N ARG A 89 -1.98 5.44 -14.20
CA ARG A 89 -2.23 4.35 -13.22
C ARG A 89 -1.99 4.82 -11.80
N ARG A 90 -0.91 5.57 -11.59
CA ARG A 90 -0.60 6.17 -10.29
C ARG A 90 -1.62 7.22 -9.89
N ASP A 91 -2.06 8.04 -10.84
CA ASP A 91 -3.06 9.08 -10.59
C ASP A 91 -4.41 8.46 -10.20
N ASN A 92 -4.82 7.39 -10.89
CA ASN A 92 -6.04 6.63 -10.57
C ASN A 92 -5.96 5.97 -9.19
N ASP A 93 -4.81 5.37 -8.85
CA ASP A 93 -4.58 4.79 -7.52
C ASP A 93 -4.71 5.86 -6.41
N MET A 94 -4.06 7.01 -6.59
CA MET A 94 -4.16 8.13 -5.65
C MET A 94 -5.58 8.72 -5.55
N LEU A 95 -6.30 8.81 -6.67
CA LEU A 95 -7.70 9.22 -6.67
C LEU A 95 -8.56 8.24 -5.87
N MET A 96 -8.34 6.94 -6.03
CA MET A 96 -9.07 5.93 -5.25
C MET A 96 -8.74 5.97 -3.76
N VAL A 97 -7.49 6.26 -3.37
CA VAL A 97 -7.11 6.51 -1.98
C VAL A 97 -7.90 7.69 -1.41
N LEU A 98 -8.04 8.79 -2.16
CA LEU A 98 -8.80 9.97 -1.75
C LEU A 98 -10.30 9.64 -1.60
N LEU A 99 -10.91 9.02 -2.60
CA LEU A 99 -12.33 8.65 -2.57
C LEU A 99 -12.64 7.68 -1.44
N ASN A 100 -11.80 6.66 -1.24
CA ASN A 100 -11.93 5.71 -0.13
C ASN A 100 -11.82 6.43 1.23
N SER A 101 -10.89 7.38 1.35
CA SER A 101 -10.70 8.19 2.56
C SER A 101 -11.89 9.13 2.83
N ILE A 102 -12.48 9.75 1.80
CA ILE A 102 -13.69 10.59 1.93
C ILE A 102 -14.87 9.74 2.39
N ALA A 103 -15.09 8.57 1.78
CA ALA A 103 -16.17 7.66 2.15
C ALA A 103 -16.05 7.21 3.62
N LYS A 104 -14.84 6.81 4.04
CA LYS A 104 -14.55 6.44 5.44
C LYS A 104 -14.67 7.62 6.39
N GLY A 105 -14.29 8.82 5.97
CA GLY A 105 -14.47 10.04 6.75
C GLY A 105 -15.95 10.31 7.00
N PHE A 106 -16.77 10.33 5.95
CA PHE A 106 -18.21 10.49 6.08
C PHE A 106 -18.82 9.45 7.02
N PHE A 107 -18.48 8.18 6.83
CA PHE A 107 -18.92 7.09 7.71
C PHE A 107 -18.50 7.28 9.16
N ALA A 108 -17.25 7.64 9.42
CA ALA A 108 -16.73 7.82 10.77
C ALA A 108 -17.44 8.98 11.49
N PHE A 109 -17.57 10.13 10.83
CA PHE A 109 -18.23 11.31 11.38
C PHE A 109 -19.74 11.15 11.55
N SER A 110 -20.39 10.30 10.73
CA SER A 110 -21.82 9.99 10.88
C SER A 110 -22.11 8.94 11.95
N THR A 111 -21.10 8.20 12.41
CA THR A 111 -21.30 7.06 13.33
C THR A 111 -21.23 7.49 14.79
N ASN A 112 -20.06 7.95 15.27
CA ASN A 112 -19.85 8.47 16.62
C ASN A 112 -18.48 9.18 16.75
N SER A 113 -18.26 9.86 17.87
CA SER A 113 -17.02 10.60 18.15
C SER A 113 -15.77 9.72 18.22
N MET A 114 -15.89 8.48 18.73
CA MET A 114 -14.76 7.54 18.79
C MET A 114 -14.32 7.11 17.38
N CYS A 115 -15.28 6.81 16.50
CA CYS A 115 -15.01 6.51 15.09
C CYS A 115 -14.34 7.69 14.38
N ALA A 116 -14.85 8.91 14.59
CA ALA A 116 -14.25 10.12 14.06
C ALA A 116 -12.80 10.32 14.56
N PHE A 117 -12.54 10.08 15.85
CA PHE A 117 -11.20 10.15 16.44
C PHE A 117 -10.24 9.13 15.82
N ILE A 118 -10.65 7.86 15.71
CA ILE A 118 -9.88 6.78 15.07
C ILE A 118 -9.52 7.16 13.62
N PHE A 119 -10.51 7.66 12.86
CA PHE A 119 -10.30 8.08 11.48
C PHE A 119 -9.30 9.23 11.37
N LEU A 120 -9.49 10.30 12.15
CA LEU A 120 -8.60 11.47 12.12
C LEU A 120 -7.16 11.11 12.49
N PHE A 121 -6.97 10.32 13.55
CA PHE A 121 -5.63 9.88 13.95
C PHE A 121 -4.97 9.00 12.87
N GLY A 122 -5.73 8.09 12.27
CA GLY A 122 -5.28 7.28 11.15
C GLY A 122 -4.83 8.13 9.96
N VAL A 123 -5.66 9.08 9.54
CA VAL A 123 -5.35 9.99 8.40
C VAL A 123 -4.11 10.83 8.68
N ILE A 124 -3.99 11.42 9.87
CA ILE A 124 -2.80 12.22 10.24
C ILE A 124 -1.53 11.37 10.15
N THR A 125 -1.59 10.13 10.66
CA THR A 125 -0.45 9.19 10.62
C THR A 125 -0.10 8.80 9.18
N ILE A 126 -1.10 8.45 8.36
CA ILE A 126 -0.93 8.10 6.94
C ILE A 126 -0.31 9.26 6.16
N VAL A 127 -0.84 10.48 6.32
CA VAL A 127 -0.34 11.68 5.65
C VAL A 127 1.10 11.95 6.08
N SER A 128 1.42 11.82 7.37
CA SER A 128 2.78 12.00 7.88
C SER A 128 3.76 10.98 7.27
N LEU A 129 3.37 9.70 7.23
CA LEU A 129 4.18 8.64 6.61
C LEU A 129 4.37 8.87 5.12
N TYR A 130 3.36 9.36 4.41
CA TYR A 130 3.47 9.72 2.99
C TYR A 130 4.51 10.82 2.78
N TRP A 131 4.43 11.93 3.53
CA TRP A 131 5.38 13.04 3.42
C TRP A 131 6.81 12.64 3.78
N ILE A 132 6.97 11.83 4.84
CA ILE A 132 8.28 11.28 5.22
C ILE A 132 8.82 10.39 4.10
N GLY A 133 7.99 9.49 3.56
CA GLY A 133 8.36 8.58 2.48
C GLY A 133 8.80 9.32 1.21
N GLN A 134 8.17 10.45 0.88
CA GLN A 134 8.55 11.28 -0.27
C GLN A 134 9.96 11.86 -0.14
N LYS A 135 10.40 12.21 1.07
CA LYS A 135 11.76 12.75 1.32
C LYS A 135 12.87 11.74 1.00
N PHE A 136 12.55 10.45 1.03
CA PHE A 136 13.50 9.37 0.73
C PHE A 136 13.57 9.01 -0.76
N ASN A 137 13.02 9.83 -1.66
CA ASN A 137 13.22 9.73 -3.11
C ASN A 137 12.97 8.33 -3.72
N TYR A 138 12.00 7.58 -3.18
CA TYR A 138 11.59 6.25 -3.66
C TYR A 138 12.66 5.14 -3.51
N ASN A 139 13.55 5.27 -2.52
CA ASN A 139 14.47 4.21 -2.13
C ASN A 139 13.81 3.17 -1.19
N ALA A 140 14.63 2.32 -0.58
CA ALA A 140 14.17 1.31 0.38
C ALA A 140 13.44 1.91 1.59
N TYR A 141 13.88 3.06 2.13
CA TYR A 141 13.19 3.73 3.24
C TYR A 141 11.83 4.29 2.82
N SER A 142 11.73 4.86 1.62
CA SER A 142 10.45 5.28 1.05
C SER A 142 9.48 4.11 0.93
N THR A 143 10.00 2.95 0.50
CA THR A 143 9.24 1.70 0.40
C THR A 143 8.77 1.20 1.77
N LEU A 144 9.62 1.28 2.79
CA LEU A 144 9.23 0.95 4.17
C LEU A 144 8.16 1.92 4.70
N CYS A 145 8.28 3.23 4.44
CA CYS A 145 7.24 4.20 4.81
C CYS A 145 5.90 3.88 4.13
N HIS A 146 5.92 3.49 2.85
CA HIS A 146 4.72 3.09 2.12
C HIS A 146 4.11 1.79 2.69
N LEU A 147 4.94 0.80 3.01
CA LEU A 147 4.50 -0.42 3.68
C LEU A 147 3.85 -0.11 5.03
N SER A 148 4.47 0.74 5.85
CA SER A 148 3.91 1.20 7.13
C SER A 148 2.59 1.93 6.93
N LEU A 149 2.46 2.71 5.86
CA LEU A 149 1.21 3.40 5.52
C LEU A 149 0.08 2.40 5.25
N HIS A 150 0.33 1.33 4.49
CA HIS A 150 -0.64 0.24 4.29
C HIS A 150 -1.03 -0.42 5.61
N SER A 151 -0.06 -0.71 6.47
CA SER A 151 -0.31 -1.40 7.74
C SER A 151 -1.13 -0.55 8.71
N VAL A 152 -0.76 0.73 8.88
CA VAL A 152 -1.52 1.68 9.70
C VAL A 152 -2.91 1.89 9.12
N GLY A 153 -3.04 2.12 7.82
CA GLY A 153 -4.35 2.34 7.19
C GLY A 153 -5.27 1.13 7.29
N THR A 154 -4.72 -0.07 7.14
CA THR A 154 -5.44 -1.34 7.34
C THR A 154 -5.91 -1.47 8.78
N PHE A 155 -5.01 -1.28 9.76
CA PHE A 155 -5.34 -1.38 11.17
C PHE A 155 -6.40 -0.34 11.58
N SER A 156 -6.20 0.94 11.24
CA SER A 156 -7.17 2.00 11.51
C SER A 156 -8.54 1.71 10.88
N THR A 157 -8.58 1.15 9.67
CA THR A 157 -9.85 0.77 9.02
C THR A 157 -10.56 -0.37 9.76
N ILE A 158 -9.83 -1.41 10.15
CA ILE A 158 -10.39 -2.54 10.91
C ILE A 158 -10.92 -2.05 12.27
N THR A 159 -10.14 -1.24 12.98
CA THR A 159 -10.54 -0.64 14.26
C THR A 159 -11.79 0.23 14.11
N LEU A 160 -11.85 1.05 13.05
CA LEU A 160 -13.03 1.85 12.73
C LEU A 160 -14.27 0.97 12.55
N TYR A 161 -14.17 -0.08 11.73
CA TYR A 161 -15.30 -0.99 11.48
C TYR A 161 -15.71 -1.76 12.75
N TYR A 162 -14.74 -2.18 13.57
CA TYR A 162 -14.99 -2.87 14.84
C TYR A 162 -15.81 -1.99 15.79
N PHE A 163 -15.32 -0.79 16.10
CA PHE A 163 -16.01 0.14 17.02
C PHE A 163 -17.33 0.66 16.45
N SER A 164 -17.46 0.78 15.13
CA SER A 164 -18.75 1.12 14.51
C SER A 164 -19.81 0.04 14.76
N LYS A 165 -19.41 -1.24 14.78
CA LYS A 165 -20.30 -2.38 14.96
C LYS A 165 -20.61 -2.64 16.44
N GLU A 166 -19.59 -2.63 17.31
CA GLU A 166 -19.74 -2.84 18.75
C GLU A 166 -20.73 -1.83 19.35
N LEU A 167 -20.58 -0.54 19.05
CA LEU A 167 -21.46 0.52 19.55
C LEU A 167 -22.81 0.61 18.82
N SER A 168 -23.01 -0.16 17.75
CA SER A 168 -24.33 -0.34 17.12
C SER A 168 -25.14 -1.44 17.82
N ILE A 169 -24.49 -2.36 18.53
CA ILE A 169 -25.16 -3.41 19.32
C ILE A 169 -25.74 -2.81 20.61
N ASP A 170 -25.08 -1.82 21.21
CA ASP A 170 -25.53 -1.14 22.45
C ASP A 170 -26.73 -0.18 22.26
N LYS A 171 -27.22 -0.02 21.02
CA LYS A 171 -28.40 0.82 20.70
C LYS A 171 -29.71 0.02 20.54
N ILE A 172 -29.68 -1.29 20.77
CA ILE A 172 -30.85 -2.19 20.76
C ILE A 172 -31.22 -2.51 22.21
#